data_AF-A0A3D2MLR1-F1
#
_entry.id   AF-A0A3D2MLR1-F1
#
_cell.length_a   1.000
_cell.length_b   1.000
_cell.length_c   1.000
_cell.angle_alpha   90.00
_cell.angle_beta   90.00
_cell.angle_gamma   90.00
#
_symmetry.space_group_name_H-M   'P 1'
#
loop_
_entity.id
_entity.type
_entity.pdbx_description
1 polymer ?
#
loop_
_entity_poly.entity_id
_entity_poly.type
_entity_poly.pdbx_seq_one_letter_code
_entity_poly.pdbx_strand_id
1 'polypeptide(L)'
;EELIGPEVYRRSPAELTEGHYLAQYQEKIIDIVLSSEDEQRYAEQRGIYNAFLRRRHIVIRSPEDFQQKLIYLSARDPEARAAMLAWREARNIALNAPAKYSEIEQLLHKHADDQVLLFSEYNPVVEEISRRFCLPSITYKTPAEERRTILERFRTGQYTKLATGRVL
;
A
#
# COMPACT_ATOMS: atom_id res chain seq x y z
N GLU A 1 -8.18 23.98 -24.25
CA GLU A 1 -6.95 23.77 -23.45
C GLU A 1 -6.85 24.74 -22.28
N GLU A 2 -7.16 26.04 -22.43
CA GLU A 2 -7.12 27.01 -21.30
C GLU A 2 -8.15 26.78 -20.18
N LEU A 3 -9.29 26.13 -20.45
CA LEU A 3 -10.34 25.92 -19.44
C LEU A 3 -10.29 24.56 -18.72
N ILE A 4 -9.82 23.52 -19.40
CA ILE A 4 -9.86 22.12 -18.91
C ILE A 4 -8.48 21.47 -18.83
N GLY A 5 -7.42 22.20 -19.23
CA GLY A 5 -6.06 21.67 -19.32
C GLY A 5 -5.80 20.89 -20.62
N PRO A 6 -4.55 20.43 -20.81
CA PRO A 6 -4.17 19.58 -21.92
C PRO A 6 -4.68 18.14 -21.70
N GLU A 7 -4.77 17.38 -22.78
CA GLU A 7 -5.05 15.95 -22.71
C GLU A 7 -3.88 15.21 -22.04
N VAL A 8 -4.13 14.61 -20.87
CA VAL A 8 -3.11 13.90 -20.09
C VAL A 8 -3.02 12.40 -20.41
N TYR A 9 -4.01 11.84 -21.10
CA TYR A 9 -4.05 10.43 -21.51
C TYR A 9 -5.06 10.19 -22.64
N ARG A 10 -4.65 9.53 -23.72
CA ARG A 10 -5.52 9.03 -24.80
C ARG A 10 -5.11 7.61 -25.18
N ARG A 11 -6.10 6.74 -25.41
CA ARG A 11 -5.92 5.42 -26.07
C ARG A 11 -7.08 5.18 -27.03
N SER A 12 -6.80 4.67 -28.21
CA SER A 12 -7.81 4.28 -29.21
C SER A 12 -8.21 2.79 -29.08
N PRO A 13 -9.42 2.39 -29.51
CA PRO A 13 -9.84 0.99 -29.51
C PRO A 13 -8.94 0.05 -30.33
N ALA A 14 -8.33 0.55 -31.42
CA ALA A 14 -7.40 -0.21 -32.25
C ALA A 14 -6.12 -0.57 -31.49
N GLU A 15 -5.55 0.39 -30.74
CA GLU A 15 -4.35 0.20 -29.90
C GLU A 15 -4.57 -0.79 -28.74
N LEU A 16 -5.81 -0.97 -28.30
CA LEU A 16 -6.17 -1.94 -27.27
C LEU A 16 -6.30 -3.37 -27.84
N THR A 17 -6.67 -3.49 -29.12
CA THR A 17 -6.96 -4.77 -29.78
C THR A 17 -5.71 -5.40 -30.42
N GLU A 18 -4.84 -4.59 -31.03
CA GLU A 18 -3.60 -5.08 -31.69
C GLU A 18 -2.57 -5.65 -30.71
N GLY A 19 -2.59 -5.20 -29.45
CA GLY A 19 -1.56 -5.59 -28.48
C GLY A 19 -1.89 -6.79 -27.58
N HIS A 20 -3.05 -7.46 -27.75
CA HIS A 20 -3.50 -8.52 -26.83
C HIS A 20 -3.46 -8.09 -25.33
N TYR A 21 -3.65 -6.79 -25.03
CA TYR A 21 -3.49 -6.21 -23.68
C TYR A 21 -4.80 -6.08 -22.89
N LEU A 22 -5.83 -6.86 -23.22
CA LEU A 22 -7.01 -6.94 -22.38
C LEU A 22 -6.67 -7.77 -21.14
N ALA A 23 -6.20 -7.07 -20.11
CA ALA A 23 -6.08 -7.61 -18.78
C ALA A 23 -7.43 -8.24 -18.39
N GLN A 24 -7.43 -9.55 -18.13
CA GLN A 24 -8.63 -10.28 -17.70
C GLN A 24 -8.94 -10.05 -16.20
N TYR A 25 -8.73 -8.82 -15.73
CA TYR A 25 -9.06 -8.41 -14.37
C TYR A 25 -9.71 -7.03 -14.37
N GLN A 26 -10.52 -6.79 -13.34
CA GLN A 26 -11.09 -5.48 -13.06
C GLN A 26 -10.45 -4.93 -11.79
N GLU A 27 -9.93 -3.71 -11.87
CA GLU A 27 -9.50 -2.99 -10.68
C GLU A 27 -10.74 -2.39 -9.97
N LYS A 28 -10.81 -2.59 -8.65
CA LYS A 28 -11.84 -1.98 -7.80
C LYS A 28 -11.17 -1.32 -6.62
N ILE A 29 -11.37 -0.01 -6.50
CA ILE A 29 -10.90 0.79 -5.37
C ILE A 29 -12.00 0.75 -4.30
N ILE A 30 -11.61 0.39 -3.08
CA ILE A 30 -12.49 0.38 -1.91
C ILE A 30 -11.97 1.43 -0.94
N ASP A 31 -12.76 2.48 -0.74
CA ASP A 31 -12.43 3.56 0.18
C ASP A 31 -12.73 3.13 1.62
N ILE A 32 -11.73 3.26 2.48
CA ILE A 32 -11.83 2.85 3.88
C ILE A 32 -11.80 4.10 4.77
N VAL A 33 -12.86 4.25 5.55
CA VAL A 33 -13.01 5.37 6.49
C VAL A 33 -12.23 5.05 7.77
N LEU A 34 -11.43 6.02 8.23
CA LEU A 34 -10.72 5.92 9.50
C LEU A 34 -11.68 6.10 10.69
N SER A 35 -11.33 5.53 11.84
CA SER A 35 -12.02 5.87 13.09
C SER A 35 -11.80 7.36 13.42
N SER A 36 -12.69 7.98 14.20
CA SER A 36 -12.52 9.39 14.59
C SER A 36 -11.21 9.65 15.33
N GLU A 37 -10.77 8.70 16.15
CA GLU A 37 -9.48 8.76 16.85
C GLU A 37 -8.30 8.68 15.88
N ASP A 38 -8.31 7.71 14.95
CA ASP A 38 -7.25 7.56 13.95
C ASP A 38 -7.22 8.73 12.98
N GLU A 39 -8.37 9.28 12.61
CA GLU A 39 -8.50 10.45 11.76
C GLU A 39 -7.88 11.67 12.43
N GLN A 40 -8.16 11.90 13.72
CA GLN A 40 -7.57 12.99 14.48
C GLN A 40 -6.05 12.85 14.59
N ARG A 41 -5.56 11.65 14.94
CA ARG A 41 -4.11 11.37 15.01
C ARG A 41 -3.44 11.52 13.65
N TYR A 42 -4.06 11.01 12.59
CA TYR A 42 -3.56 11.15 11.23
C TYR A 42 -3.47 12.63 10.84
N ALA A 43 -4.52 13.41 11.10
CA ALA A 43 -4.57 14.84 10.79
C ALA A 43 -3.49 15.63 11.53
N GLU A 44 -3.24 15.32 12.80
CA GLU A 44 -2.16 15.92 13.59
C GLU A 44 -0.78 15.63 12.97
N GLN A 45 -0.46 14.35 12.74
CA GLN A 45 0.83 13.94 12.19
C GLN A 45 1.03 14.49 10.77
N ARG A 46 -0.03 14.47 9.95
CA ARG A 46 0.01 15.05 8.60
C ARG A 46 0.15 16.57 8.64
N GLY A 47 -0.44 17.22 9.64
CA GLY A 47 -0.30 18.65 9.91
C GLY A 47 1.14 19.04 10.20
N ILE A 48 1.85 18.31 11.07
CA ILE A 48 3.27 18.52 11.39
C ILE A 48 4.12 18.45 10.11
N TYR A 49 3.92 17.37 9.33
CA TYR A 49 4.64 17.17 8.08
C TYR A 49 4.37 18.29 7.05
N ASN A 50 3.11 18.63 6.81
CA ASN A 50 2.73 19.66 5.85
C ASN A 50 3.20 21.05 6.28
N ALA A 51 3.16 21.37 7.58
CA ALA A 51 3.65 22.63 8.12
C ALA A 51 5.15 22.77 7.90
N PHE A 52 5.93 21.71 8.09
CA PHE A 52 7.36 21.70 7.79
C PHE A 52 7.65 21.97 6.31
N LEU A 53 6.99 21.24 5.40
CA LEU A 53 7.18 21.45 3.96
C LEU A 53 6.85 22.88 3.53
N ARG A 54 5.74 23.44 4.06
CA ARG A 54 5.34 24.83 3.78
C ARG A 54 6.35 25.84 4.28
N ARG A 55 6.78 25.72 5.55
CA ARG A 55 7.76 26.64 6.17
C ARG A 55 9.12 26.61 5.45
N ARG A 56 9.54 25.46 4.94
CA ARG A 56 10.80 25.29 4.21
C ARG A 56 10.65 25.44 2.70
N HIS A 57 9.46 25.78 2.20
CA HIS A 57 9.15 25.89 0.76
C HIS A 57 9.56 24.64 -0.06
N ILE A 58 9.46 23.46 0.56
CA ILE A 58 9.83 22.19 -0.09
C ILE A 58 8.64 21.69 -0.90
N VAL A 59 8.87 21.49 -2.20
CA VAL A 59 7.92 20.82 -3.10
C VAL A 59 8.50 19.48 -3.51
N ILE A 60 7.69 18.43 -3.33
CA ILE A 60 8.03 17.04 -3.65
C ILE A 60 7.20 16.62 -4.86
N ARG A 61 7.83 16.42 -6.01
CA ARG A 61 7.17 15.98 -7.25
C ARG A 61 7.54 14.56 -7.65
N SER A 62 8.64 14.03 -7.10
CA SER A 62 9.13 12.70 -7.40
C SER A 62 9.65 11.98 -6.15
N PRO A 63 9.86 10.65 -6.22
CA PRO A 63 10.54 9.90 -5.17
C PRO A 63 11.97 10.42 -4.88
N GLU A 64 12.71 10.88 -5.90
CA GLU A 64 14.05 11.43 -5.74
C GLU A 64 14.02 12.75 -4.97
N ASP A 65 13.04 13.60 -5.23
CA ASP A 65 12.80 14.83 -4.45
C ASP A 65 12.61 14.51 -2.98
N PHE A 66 11.80 13.49 -2.67
CA PHE A 66 11.55 13.07 -1.29
C PHE A 66 12.87 12.63 -0.62
N GLN A 67 13.68 11.84 -1.32
CA GLN A 67 14.97 11.38 -0.80
C GLN A 67 15.93 12.55 -0.55
N GLN A 68 16.14 13.40 -1.55
CA GLN A 68 17.13 14.48 -1.48
C GLN A 68 16.70 15.61 -0.54
N LYS A 69 15.44 16.02 -0.59
CA LYS A 69 14.94 17.21 0.12
C LYS A 69 14.45 16.92 1.53
N LEU A 70 14.07 15.67 1.84
CA LEU A 70 13.56 15.30 3.15
C LEU A 70 14.45 14.26 3.85
N ILE A 71 14.70 13.10 3.24
CA ILE A 71 15.45 12.03 3.91
C ILE A 71 16.87 12.48 4.26
N TYR A 72 17.61 13.06 3.31
CA TYR A 72 18.97 13.53 3.58
C TYR A 72 19.00 14.67 4.60
N LEU A 73 18.01 15.56 4.56
CA LEU A 73 17.89 16.67 5.50
C LEU A 73 17.59 16.18 6.93
N SER A 74 16.77 15.14 7.07
CA SER A 74 16.41 14.55 8.37
C SER A 74 17.59 14.01 9.17
N ALA A 75 18.71 13.72 8.51
CA ALA A 75 19.93 13.28 9.19
C ALA A 75 20.67 14.41 9.92
N ARG A 76 20.42 15.68 9.54
CA ARG A 76 21.15 16.85 10.05
C ARG A 76 20.24 17.88 10.70
N ASP A 77 18.96 17.89 10.37
CA ASP A 77 17.98 18.86 10.85
C ASP A 77 16.92 18.18 11.75
N PRO A 78 16.85 18.53 13.04
CA PRO A 78 15.87 17.97 13.97
C PRO A 78 14.40 18.21 13.56
N GLU A 79 14.09 19.35 12.93
CA GLU A 79 12.73 19.64 12.46
C GLU A 79 12.37 18.75 11.28
N ALA A 80 13.31 18.53 10.34
CA ALA A 80 13.12 17.62 9.22
C ALA A 80 12.95 16.17 9.71
N ARG A 81 13.69 15.79 10.76
CA ARG A 81 13.52 14.49 11.42
C ARG A 81 12.13 14.34 12.04
N ALA A 82 11.66 15.35 12.76
CA ALA A 82 10.32 15.34 13.34
C ALA A 82 9.25 15.22 12.24
N ALA A 83 9.37 15.98 11.15
CA ALA A 83 8.47 15.89 10.00
C ALA A 83 8.49 14.50 9.34
N MET A 84 9.66 13.87 9.21
CA MET A 84 9.80 12.52 8.65
C MET A 84 9.17 11.45 9.55
N LEU A 85 9.32 11.57 10.87
CA LEU A 85 8.65 10.69 11.84
C LEU A 85 7.13 10.85 11.77
N ALA A 86 6.64 12.09 11.71
CA ALA A 86 5.21 12.36 11.58
C ALA A 86 4.64 11.82 10.25
N TRP A 87 5.36 11.97 9.14
CA TRP A 87 4.99 11.36 7.87
C TRP A 87 4.90 9.83 7.97
N ARG A 88 5.87 9.20 8.63
CA ARG A 88 5.89 7.74 8.83
C ARG A 88 4.72 7.27 9.69
N GLU A 89 4.40 8.00 10.76
CA GLU A 89 3.28 7.66 11.64
C GLU A 89 1.93 7.85 10.94
N ALA A 90 1.73 8.96 10.21
CA ALA A 90 0.52 9.16 9.41
C ALA A 90 0.33 8.01 8.39
N ARG A 91 1.42 7.59 7.73
CA ARG A 91 1.39 6.45 6.81
C ARG A 91 1.07 5.14 7.54
N ASN A 92 1.59 4.94 8.74
CA ASN A 92 1.34 3.78 9.58
C ASN A 92 -0.15 3.67 9.96
N ILE A 93 -0.77 4.78 10.39
CA ILE A 93 -2.20 4.85 10.74
C ILE A 93 -3.06 4.51 9.52
N ALA A 94 -2.82 5.15 8.38
CA ALA A 94 -3.60 4.93 7.16
C ALA A 94 -3.53 3.48 6.65
N LEU A 95 -2.38 2.81 6.83
CA LEU A 95 -2.18 1.46 6.31
C LEU A 95 -2.69 0.35 7.23
N ASN A 96 -2.69 0.59 8.55
CA ASN A 96 -3.15 -0.34 9.58
C ASN A 96 -4.55 -0.02 10.11
N ALA A 97 -5.31 0.83 9.42
CA ALA A 97 -6.67 1.20 9.83
C ALA A 97 -7.51 -0.05 10.12
N PRO A 98 -8.08 -0.20 11.34
CA PRO A 98 -8.79 -1.41 11.75
C PRO A 98 -9.91 -1.84 10.78
N ALA A 99 -10.59 -0.86 10.18
CA ALA A 99 -11.64 -1.08 9.19
C ALA A 99 -11.15 -1.84 7.94
N LYS A 100 -9.87 -1.74 7.57
CA LYS A 100 -9.30 -2.51 6.45
C LYS A 100 -9.35 -4.00 6.70
N TYR A 101 -9.13 -4.44 7.94
CA TYR A 101 -9.19 -5.86 8.26
C TYR A 101 -10.62 -6.40 8.18
N SER A 102 -11.61 -5.60 8.59
CA SER A 102 -13.02 -5.96 8.42
C SER A 102 -13.40 -6.07 6.94
N GLU A 103 -12.90 -5.19 6.08
CA GLU A 103 -13.11 -5.29 4.64
C GLU A 103 -12.42 -6.52 4.03
N ILE A 104 -11.17 -6.79 4.43
CA ILE A 104 -10.43 -7.99 4.01
C ILE A 104 -11.21 -9.25 4.40
N GLU A 105 -11.77 -9.30 5.61
CA GLU A 105 -12.60 -10.42 6.07
C GLU A 105 -13.84 -10.61 5.18
N GLN A 106 -14.55 -9.53 4.85
CA GLN A 106 -15.70 -9.58 3.95
C GLN A 106 -15.31 -10.06 2.55
N LEU A 107 -14.20 -9.58 2.00
CA LEU A 107 -13.68 -10.02 0.71
C LEU A 107 -13.27 -11.49 0.73
N LEU A 108 -12.58 -11.94 1.78
CA LEU A 108 -12.21 -13.35 1.94
C LEU A 108 -13.44 -14.26 2.03
N HIS A 109 -14.50 -13.83 2.72
CA HIS A 109 -15.77 -14.56 2.75
C HIS A 109 -16.46 -14.60 1.39
N LYS A 110 -16.48 -13.47 0.66
CA LYS A 110 -17.05 -13.40 -0.69
C LYS A 110 -16.30 -14.29 -1.68
N HIS A 111 -15.00 -14.45 -1.48
CA HIS A 111 -14.08 -15.23 -2.30
C HIS A 111 -13.67 -16.54 -1.60
N ALA A 112 -14.62 -17.16 -0.89
CA ALA A 112 -14.37 -18.38 -0.12
C ALA A 112 -13.89 -19.55 -0.99
N ASP A 113 -14.37 -19.65 -2.23
CA ASP A 113 -14.00 -20.72 -3.16
C ASP A 113 -12.90 -20.32 -4.15
N ASP A 114 -12.49 -19.05 -4.15
CA ASP A 114 -11.48 -18.53 -5.07
C ASP A 114 -10.06 -18.62 -4.49
N GLN A 115 -9.07 -18.59 -5.39
CA GLN A 115 -7.68 -18.33 -5.03
C GLN A 115 -7.47 -16.83 -4.82
N VAL A 116 -7.05 -16.45 -3.61
CA VAL A 116 -6.88 -15.06 -3.20
C VAL A 116 -5.44 -14.81 -2.78
N LEU A 117 -4.84 -13.77 -3.37
CA LEU A 117 -3.53 -13.28 -3.02
C LEU A 117 -3.65 -11.89 -2.39
N LEU A 118 -3.29 -11.79 -1.10
CA LEU A 118 -3.23 -10.54 -0.35
C LEU A 118 -1.81 -10.00 -0.39
N PHE A 119 -1.63 -8.81 -0.95
CA PHE A 119 -0.33 -8.14 -1.03
C PHE A 119 -0.30 -6.88 -0.18
N SER A 120 0.77 -6.70 0.60
CA SER A 120 1.05 -5.45 1.29
C SER A 120 2.55 -5.21 1.33
N GLU A 121 2.97 -3.97 1.10
CA GLU A 121 4.39 -3.60 1.24
C GLU A 121 4.87 -3.62 2.72
N TYR A 122 3.94 -3.58 3.68
CA TYR A 122 4.23 -3.55 5.11
C TYR A 122 4.16 -4.96 5.71
N ASN A 123 5.33 -5.49 6.08
CA ASN A 123 5.40 -6.81 6.72
C ASN A 123 4.54 -6.93 8.00
N PRO A 124 4.42 -5.90 8.88
CA PRO A 124 3.51 -6.00 10.03
C PRO A 124 2.05 -6.22 9.63
N VAL A 125 1.59 -5.63 8.51
CA VAL A 125 0.23 -5.87 7.99
C VAL A 125 0.09 -7.32 7.52
N VAL A 126 1.10 -7.85 6.84
CA VAL A 126 1.12 -9.24 6.36
C VAL A 126 1.11 -10.22 7.54
N GLU A 127 1.95 -9.98 8.55
CA GLU A 127 2.00 -10.75 9.79
C GLU A 127 0.65 -10.68 10.55
N GLU A 128 0.00 -9.51 10.57
CA GLU A 128 -1.32 -9.34 11.19
C GLU A 128 -2.43 -10.09 10.46
N ILE A 129 -2.48 -10.00 9.13
CA ILE A 129 -3.42 -10.75 8.28
C ILE A 129 -3.23 -12.25 8.50
N SER A 130 -1.98 -12.72 8.47
CA SER A 130 -1.60 -14.12 8.72
C SER A 130 -2.13 -14.61 10.06
N ARG A 131 -1.87 -13.85 11.13
CA ARG A 131 -2.31 -14.17 12.50
C ARG A 131 -3.83 -14.14 12.65
N ARG A 132 -4.50 -13.12 12.10
CA ARG A 132 -5.95 -12.89 12.28
C ARG A 132 -6.80 -13.88 11.50
N PHE A 133 -6.38 -14.22 10.28
CA PHE A 133 -7.15 -15.07 9.37
C PHE A 133 -6.55 -16.46 9.19
N CYS A 134 -5.51 -16.80 9.96
CA CYS A 134 -4.79 -18.07 9.89
C CYS A 134 -4.31 -18.43 8.47
N LEU A 135 -3.81 -17.43 7.75
CA LEU A 135 -3.34 -17.59 6.37
C LEU A 135 -1.83 -17.82 6.32
N PRO A 136 -1.32 -18.67 5.40
CA PRO A 136 0.12 -18.72 5.17
C PRO A 136 0.62 -17.35 4.69
N SER A 137 1.84 -17.00 5.10
CA SER A 137 2.43 -15.69 4.76
C SER A 137 3.88 -15.76 4.33
N ILE A 138 4.23 -14.99 3.31
CA ILE A 138 5.61 -14.87 2.80
C ILE A 138 6.12 -13.46 3.03
N THR A 139 7.18 -13.33 3.81
CA THR A 139 7.93 -12.08 4.01
C THR A 139 9.41 -12.30 3.69
N TYR A 140 10.23 -11.24 3.76
CA TYR A 140 11.69 -11.38 3.63
C TYR A 140 12.33 -12.25 4.72
N LYS A 141 11.62 -12.46 5.85
CA LYS A 141 12.08 -13.31 6.95
C LYS A 141 11.77 -14.79 6.73
N THR A 142 10.90 -15.13 5.77
CA THR A 142 10.48 -16.52 5.51
C THR A 142 11.64 -17.31 4.88
N PRO A 143 12.10 -18.41 5.49
CA PRO A 143 13.13 -19.28 4.94
C PRO A 143 12.79 -19.79 3.54
N ALA A 144 13.82 -20.03 2.71
CA ALA A 144 13.65 -20.43 1.31
C ALA A 144 12.83 -21.72 1.13
N GLU A 145 13.07 -22.73 1.96
CA GLU A 145 12.34 -24.01 1.93
C GLU A 145 10.86 -23.84 2.29
N GLU A 146 10.56 -23.04 3.33
CA GLU A 146 9.19 -22.73 3.73
C GLU A 146 8.46 -21.98 2.62
N ARG A 147 9.10 -20.94 2.07
CA ARG A 147 8.57 -20.15 0.96
C ARG A 147 8.23 -21.01 -0.26
N ARG A 148 9.13 -21.91 -0.66
CA ARG A 148 8.92 -22.84 -1.77
C ARG A 148 7.71 -23.74 -1.50
N THR A 149 7.60 -24.26 -0.28
CA THR A 149 6.48 -25.10 0.15
C THR A 149 5.15 -24.35 0.09
N ILE A 150 5.09 -23.12 0.62
CA ILE A 150 3.88 -22.30 0.62
C ILE A 150 3.45 -21.99 -0.82
N LEU A 151 4.39 -21.58 -1.69
CA LEU A 151 4.08 -21.28 -3.09
C LEU A 151 3.61 -22.51 -3.87
N GLU A 152 4.22 -23.67 -3.65
CA GLU A 152 3.80 -24.92 -4.31
C GLU A 152 2.38 -25.32 -3.86
N ARG A 153 2.10 -25.25 -2.56
CA ARG A 153 0.77 -25.53 -2.01
C ARG A 153 -0.28 -24.53 -2.51
N PHE A 154 0.09 -23.26 -2.69
CA PHE A 154 -0.79 -22.27 -3.28
C PHE A 154 -1.07 -22.57 -4.76
N ARG A 155 -0.03 -22.87 -5.55
CA ARG A 155 -0.17 -23.21 -6.98
C ARG A 155 -1.00 -24.46 -7.23
N THR A 156 -0.89 -25.46 -6.36
CA THR A 156 -1.66 -26.72 -6.43
C THR A 156 -3.09 -26.59 -5.88
N GLY A 157 -3.46 -25.43 -5.31
CA GLY A 157 -4.79 -25.20 -4.73
C GLY A 157 -4.98 -25.79 -3.33
N GLN A 158 -3.96 -26.42 -2.74
CA GLN A 158 -4.00 -26.88 -1.34
C GLN A 158 -4.14 -25.69 -0.38
N TYR A 159 -3.50 -24.57 -0.71
CA TYR A 159 -3.78 -23.27 -0.11
C TYR A 159 -4.50 -22.40 -1.12
N THR A 160 -5.69 -21.93 -0.77
CA THR A 160 -6.45 -21.02 -1.62
C THR A 160 -6.16 -19.56 -1.28
N LYS A 161 -5.64 -19.26 -0.09
CA LYS A 161 -5.40 -17.88 0.40
C LYS A 161 -3.93 -17.74 0.78
N LEU A 162 -3.29 -16.63 0.38
CA LEU A 162 -1.89 -16.33 0.69
C LEU A 162 -1.71 -14.84 0.97
N ALA A 163 -1.02 -14.50 2.04
CA ALA A 163 -0.60 -13.12 2.32
C ALA A 163 0.89 -12.93 2.02
N THR A 164 1.28 -11.83 1.39
CA THR A 164 2.70 -11.62 1.02
C THR A 164 3.15 -10.17 1.11
N GLY A 165 4.41 -10.03 1.51
CA GLY A 165 5.16 -8.78 1.50
C GLY A 165 5.64 -8.39 0.10
N ARG A 166 6.56 -7.43 0.02
CA ARG A 166 7.26 -7.01 -1.21
C ARG A 166 8.28 -8.06 -1.68
N VAL A 167 7.82 -9.27 -1.98
CA VAL A 167 8.66 -10.45 -2.20
C VAL A 167 8.09 -11.44 -3.25
N LEU A 168 7.09 -11.08 -4.04
CA LEU A 168 6.70 -11.91 -5.19
C LEU A 168 7.42 -11.51 -6.46
#